data_AF-A0A8D9I527-F1
#
_entry.id   AF-A0A8D9I527-F1
#
_cell.length_a   1.000
_cell.length_b   1.000
_cell.length_c   1.000
_cell.angle_alpha   90.00
_cell.angle_beta   90.00
_cell.angle_gamma   90.00
#
_symmetry.space_group_name_H-M   'P 1'
#
loop_
_entity.id
_entity.type
_entity.pdbx_description
1 polymer ?
#
loop_
_entity_poly.entity_id
_entity_poly.type
_entity_poly.pdbx_seq_one_letter_code
_entity_poly.pdbx_strand_id
1 'polypeptide(L)'
;MLQEGEAKPRLAGTRLAASYVNFYLANGGVIVPQFGDAKRDEEAIRVLSETYPHHSVVGIENAREIVLAGGNIHCITQQQPAEPISVAVNGD
;
A
#
# COMPACT_ATOMS: atom_id res chain seq x y z
N MET A 1 9.05 28.64 -5.44
CA MET A 1 7.60 28.46 -5.54
C MET A 1 7.10 27.99 -4.18
N LEU A 2 6.54 28.89 -3.38
CA LEU A 2 5.73 28.49 -2.24
C LEU A 2 4.33 28.29 -2.81
N GLN A 3 3.86 27.05 -2.89
CA GLN A 3 2.43 26.82 -3.05
C GLN A 3 1.79 27.27 -1.75
N GLU A 4 1.22 28.47 -1.71
CA GLU A 4 0.21 28.84 -0.72
C GLU A 4 -1.04 28.01 -1.04
N GLY A 5 -0.99 26.72 -0.67
CA GLY A 5 -1.89 25.70 -1.17
C GLY A 5 -3.15 25.60 -0.33
N GLU A 6 -4.26 25.31 -1.00
CA GLU A 6 -5.61 25.03 -0.50
C GLU A 6 -5.71 23.78 0.42
N ALA A 7 -4.69 23.52 1.24
CA ALA A 7 -4.67 22.42 2.17
C ALA A 7 -5.80 22.58 3.20
N LYS A 8 -6.78 21.69 3.15
CA LYS A 8 -7.89 21.70 4.09
C LYS A 8 -7.41 21.21 5.46
N PRO A 9 -7.70 21.94 6.56
CA PRO A 9 -7.30 21.51 7.89
C PRO A 9 -8.00 20.19 8.26
N ARG A 10 -7.27 19.30 8.92
CA ARG A 10 -7.83 18.05 9.44
C ARG A 10 -8.41 18.30 10.83
N LEU A 11 -9.73 18.25 10.93
CA LEU A 11 -10.43 18.44 12.20
C LEU A 11 -10.36 17.17 13.06
N ALA A 12 -10.29 17.35 14.39
CA ALA A 12 -10.40 16.24 15.32
C ALA A 12 -11.75 15.53 15.16
N GLY A 13 -11.77 14.20 15.24
CA GLY A 13 -12.98 13.40 15.06
C GLY A 13 -13.39 13.14 13.61
N THR A 14 -12.74 13.75 12.61
CA THR A 14 -12.99 13.41 11.20
C THR A 14 -12.69 11.94 10.93
N ARG A 15 -13.63 11.24 10.27
CA ARG A 15 -13.48 9.85 9.87
C ARG A 15 -12.27 9.68 8.95
N LEU A 16 -11.44 8.69 9.24
CA LEU A 16 -10.31 8.31 8.40
C LEU A 16 -10.78 7.45 7.22
N ALA A 17 -10.26 7.73 6.03
CA ALA A 17 -10.43 6.89 4.84
C ALA A 17 -9.47 5.68 4.87
N ALA A 18 -9.40 4.98 6.00
CA ALA A 18 -8.52 3.83 6.20
C ALA A 18 -9.09 2.61 5.47
N SER A 19 -8.27 1.98 4.63
CA SER A 19 -8.59 0.72 3.94
C SER A 19 -7.33 -0.10 3.70
N TYR A 20 -7.39 -1.40 4.00
CA TYR A 20 -6.30 -2.34 3.71
C TYR A 20 -6.11 -2.58 2.21
N VAL A 21 -7.11 -2.26 1.37
CA VAL A 21 -7.02 -2.33 -0.10
C VAL A 21 -5.95 -1.36 -0.65
N ASN A 22 -5.59 -0.31 0.09
CA ASN A 22 -4.57 0.65 -0.32
C ASN A 22 -3.14 0.15 -0.03
N PHE A 23 -2.87 -1.12 -0.34
CA PHE A 23 -1.57 -1.78 -0.24
C PHE A 23 -0.75 -1.59 -1.54
N TYR A 24 0.56 -1.85 -1.46
CA TYR A 24 1.42 -1.88 -2.64
C TYR A 24 1.88 -3.32 -2.95
N LEU A 25 1.76 -3.72 -4.21
CA LEU A 25 2.25 -5.02 -4.70
C LEU A 25 3.65 -4.83 -5.29
N ALA A 26 4.66 -5.28 -4.57
CA ALA A 26 6.05 -5.30 -4.99
C ALA A 26 6.42 -6.66 -5.62
N ASN A 27 7.61 -6.73 -6.22
CA ASN A 27 8.14 -8.00 -6.71
C ASN A 27 8.29 -8.98 -5.53
N GLY A 28 7.45 -10.02 -5.49
CA GLY A 28 7.45 -11.04 -4.44
C GLY A 28 6.98 -10.55 -3.07
N GLY A 29 6.39 -9.36 -2.96
CA GLY A 29 5.90 -8.82 -1.68
C GLY A 29 4.58 -8.05 -1.77
N VAL A 30 3.81 -8.07 -0.69
CA VAL A 30 2.59 -7.26 -0.52
C VAL A 30 2.80 -6.36 0.71
N ILE A 31 2.86 -5.04 0.51
CA ILE A 31 3.12 -4.08 1.57
C ILE A 31 1.79 -3.51 2.05
N VAL A 32 1.35 -3.95 3.23
CA VAL A 32 0.00 -3.76 3.75
C VAL A 32 0.01 -2.72 4.86
N PRO A 33 -0.91 -1.73 4.85
CA PRO A 33 -0.97 -0.76 5.93
C PRO A 33 -1.52 -1.41 7.21
N GLN A 34 -1.00 -1.00 8.37
CA GLN A 34 -1.55 -1.37 9.69
C GLN A 34 -2.01 -0.11 10.42
N PHE A 35 -3.20 -0.15 11.03
CA PHE A 35 -3.89 1.02 11.57
C PHE A 35 -3.93 1.08 13.10
N GLY A 36 -3.38 0.06 13.78
CA GLY A 36 -3.43 -0.08 15.23
C GLY A 36 -4.73 -0.73 15.74
N ASP A 37 -5.45 -1.43 14.86
CA ASP A 37 -6.63 -2.24 15.18
C ASP A 37 -6.22 -3.71 15.06
N ALA A 38 -5.62 -4.26 16.12
CA ALA A 38 -4.95 -5.56 16.11
C ALA A 38 -5.79 -6.67 15.43
N LYS A 39 -7.08 -6.76 15.75
CA LYS A 39 -7.97 -7.77 15.16
C LYS A 39 -8.09 -7.64 13.64
N ARG A 40 -8.22 -6.41 13.14
CA ARG A 40 -8.40 -6.16 11.69
C ARG A 40 -7.07 -6.15 10.96
N ASP A 41 -6.02 -5.69 11.61
CA ASP A 41 -4.64 -5.69 11.12
C ASP A 41 -4.19 -7.14 10.87
N GLU A 42 -4.39 -8.03 11.84
CA GLU A 42 -4.12 -9.47 11.72
C GLU A 42 -4.95 -10.14 10.62
N GLU A 43 -6.25 -9.83 10.57
CA GLU A 43 -7.15 -10.37 9.54
C GLU A 43 -6.75 -9.94 8.13
N ALA A 44 -6.31 -8.69 7.95
CA ALA A 44 -5.83 -8.19 6.67
C ALA A 44 -4.57 -8.94 6.20
N ILE A 45 -3.61 -9.19 7.11
CA ILE A 45 -2.43 -9.99 6.81
C ILE A 45 -2.82 -11.42 6.41
N ARG A 46 -3.74 -12.05 7.15
CA ARG A 46 -4.22 -13.41 6.85
C ARG A 46 -4.83 -13.50 5.46
N VAL A 47 -5.81 -12.64 5.15
CA VAL A 47 -6.52 -12.64 3.87
C VAL A 47 -5.58 -12.37 2.70
N LEU A 48 -4.66 -11.41 2.84
CA LEU A 48 -3.70 -11.10 1.77
C LEU A 48 -2.66 -12.20 1.58
N SER A 49 -2.27 -12.91 2.65
CA SER A 49 -1.38 -14.06 2.56
C SER A 49 -2.04 -15.22 1.80
N GLU A 50 -3.33 -15.46 2.04
CA GLU A 50 -4.13 -16.45 1.28
C GLU A 50 -4.33 -16.03 -0.18
N THR A 51 -4.49 -14.72 -0.43
CA THR A 51 -4.72 -14.17 -1.78
C THR A 51 -3.44 -14.18 -2.62
N TYR A 52 -2.29 -13.92 -2.01
CA TYR A 52 -0.98 -13.85 -2.67
C TYR A 52 -0.01 -14.90 -2.09
N PRO A 53 -0.26 -16.21 -2.29
CA PRO A 53 0.46 -17.30 -1.61
C PRO A 53 1.95 -17.40 -1.97
N HIS A 54 2.38 -16.72 -3.03
CA HIS A 54 3.78 -16.66 -3.48
C HIS A 54 4.48 -15.33 -3.14
N HIS A 55 3.83 -14.47 -2.37
CA HIS A 55 4.39 -13.18 -1.95
C HIS A 55 4.59 -13.14 -0.44
N SER A 56 5.63 -12.44 0.02
CA SER A 56 5.78 -12.08 1.42
C SER A 56 4.86 -10.92 1.77
N VAL A 57 3.88 -11.15 2.64
CA VAL A 57 2.98 -10.11 3.12
C VAL A 57 3.60 -9.41 4.32
N VAL A 58 3.84 -8.10 4.19
CA VAL A 58 4.54 -7.28 5.19
C VAL A 58 3.62 -6.16 5.66
N GLY A 59 3.28 -6.17 6.95
CA GLY A 59 2.52 -5.10 7.59
C GLY A 59 3.41 -3.91 7.95
N ILE A 60 3.01 -2.70 7.58
CA ILE A 60 3.67 -1.45 7.99
C ILE A 60 2.89 -0.82 9.13
N GLU A 61 3.48 -0.87 10.33
CA GLU A 61 2.95 -0.21 11.52
C GLU A 61 2.84 1.30 11.33
N ASN A 62 1.91 1.93 12.04
CA ASN A 62 1.68 3.37 12.02
C ASN A 62 1.31 3.96 10.65
N ALA A 63 0.82 3.16 9.70
CA ALA A 63 0.27 3.65 8.43
C ALA A 63 -0.92 4.60 8.62
N ARG A 64 -1.51 4.63 9.82
CA ARG A 64 -2.45 5.65 10.28
C ARG A 64 -1.96 7.08 9.98
N GLU A 65 -0.68 7.37 10.16
CA GLU A 65 -0.11 8.71 9.93
C GLU A 65 -0.26 9.17 8.47
N ILE A 66 -0.15 8.24 7.51
CA ILE A 66 -0.38 8.52 6.09
C ILE A 66 -1.87 8.79 5.84
N VAL A 67 -2.75 8.00 6.47
CA VAL A 67 -4.21 8.15 6.35
C VAL A 67 -4.71 9.45 6.95
N LEU A 68 -4.02 10.00 7.96
CA LEU A 68 -4.33 11.33 8.47
C LEU A 68 -4.21 12.38 7.35
N ALA A 69 -3.27 12.22 6.42
CA ALA A 69 -3.09 13.12 5.27
C ALA A 69 -3.99 12.77 4.06
N GLY A 70 -4.86 11.76 4.16
CA GLY A 70 -5.87 11.44 3.14
C GLY A 70 -5.49 10.35 2.14
N GLY A 71 -4.38 9.61 2.34
CA GLY A 71 -3.96 8.51 1.47
C GLY A 71 -3.40 7.32 2.25
N ASN A 72 -2.79 6.37 1.56
CA ASN A 72 -2.02 5.30 2.20
C ASN A 72 -0.87 4.84 1.30
N ILE A 73 -0.28 3.68 1.60
CA ILE A 73 0.89 3.11 0.92
C ILE A 73 0.72 3.13 -0.61
N HIS A 74 -0.39 2.65 -1.15
CA HIS A 74 -0.62 2.67 -2.61
C HIS A 74 -0.56 4.08 -3.19
N CYS A 75 -1.15 5.07 -2.50
CA CYS A 75 -1.21 6.45 -2.96
C CYS A 75 0.16 7.14 -3.06
N ILE A 76 1.17 6.65 -2.33
CA ILE A 76 2.50 7.26 -2.26
C ILE A 76 3.57 6.47 -3.03
N THR A 77 3.17 5.39 -3.70
CA THR A 77 4.06 4.54 -4.50
C THR A 77 3.74 4.65 -5.98
N GLN A 78 4.76 4.60 -6.82
CA GLN A 78 4.64 4.48 -8.26
C GLN A 78 5.60 3.38 -8.74
N GLN A 79 5.06 2.27 -9.24
CA GLN A 79 5.90 1.21 -9.80
C GLN A 79 6.48 1.60 -11.16
N GLN A 80 7.73 1.22 -11.38
CA GLN A 80 8.35 1.22 -12.69
C GLN A 80 8.55 -0.24 -13.12
N PRO A 81 7.85 -0.71 -14.17
CA PRO A 81 8.07 -2.04 -14.71
C PRO A 81 9.54 -2.21 -15.13
N ALA A 82 10.07 -3.42 -14.94
CA ALA A 82 11.34 -3.79 -15.56
C ALA A 82 11.18 -3.87 -17.08
N GLU A 83 12.28 -3.69 -17.81
CA GLU A 83 12.33 -3.97 -19.24
C GLU A 83 11.83 -5.41 -19.51
N PRO A 84 11.01 -5.63 -20.56
CA PRO A 84 10.61 -6.97 -20.95
C PRO A 84 11.85 -7.82 -21.27
N ILE A 85 11.95 -9.02 -20.67
CA ILE A 85 12.99 -9.96 -21.04
C ILE A 85 12.76 -10.38 -22.50
N SER A 86 13.69 -10.05 -23.38
CA SER A 86 13.69 -10.56 -24.75
C SER A 86 14.02 -12.05 -24.71
N VAL A 87 13.01 -12.90 -24.85
CA VAL A 87 13.25 -14.33 -25.09
C VAL A 87 13.77 -14.45 -26.52
N ALA A 88 15.06 -14.78 -26.67
CA ALA A 88 15.59 -15.18 -27.96
C ALA A 88 14.82 -16.42 -28.41
N VAL A 89 13.97 -16.27 -29.44
CA VAL A 89 13.44 -17.41 -30.17
C VAL A 89 14.61 -18.05 -30.91
N ASN A 90 15.22 -19.07 -30.30
CA ASN A 90 16.08 -19.95 -31.06
C ASN A 90 15.15 -20.72 -32.00
N GLY A 91 15.20 -20.38 -33.29
CA GLY A 91 14.48 -21.10 -34.32
C GLY A 91 15.12 -22.48 -34.52
N ASP A 92 14.33 -23.52 -34.27
CA ASP A 92 14.52 -24.85 -34.84
C ASP A 92 13.68 -24.97 -36.13
#